data_AF-A0A3B5Q6T7-F1
#
_entry.id   AF-A0A3B5Q6T7-F1
#
_cell.length_a   1.000
_cell.length_b   1.000
_cell.length_c   1.000
_cell.angle_alpha   90.00
_cell.angle_beta   90.00
_cell.angle_gamma   90.00
#
_symmetry.space_group_name_H-M   'P 1'
#
loop_
_entity.id
_entity.type
_entity.pdbx_description
1 polymer ?
#
loop_
_entity_poly.entity_id
_entity_poly.type
_entity_poly.pdbx_seq_one_letter_code
_entity_poly.pdbx_strand_id
1 'polypeptide(L)'
;MGIVPEDGKGLPPPGIVNRNSVWLSGIGWFSAMLNNAFNHRPPLKSGVHRQFLFATIGWYIGYHLTKYENYTYARLDRDMNEYVKLHPERFETKEKKTFAEIVEPFHPIR
;
A
#
# COMPACT_ATOMS: atom_id res chain seq x y z
N MET A 1 -14.32 -11.67 15.17
CA MET A 1 -12.95 -11.53 14.61
C MET A 1 -12.97 -10.34 13.67
N GLY A 2 -12.20 -9.28 13.96
CA GLY A 2 -12.11 -8.12 13.07
C GLY A 2 -11.37 -8.46 11.77
N ILE A 3 -11.40 -7.55 10.79
CA ILE A 3 -10.67 -7.65 9.51
C ILE A 3 -9.16 -7.85 9.73
N VAL A 4 -8.63 -7.36 10.86
CA VAL A 4 -7.24 -7.56 11.27
C VAL A 4 -7.22 -8.43 12.54
N PRO A 5 -6.44 -9.52 12.57
CA PRO A 5 -6.27 -10.36 13.76
C PRO A 5 -5.70 -9.58 14.97
N GLU A 6 -5.85 -10.14 16.17
CA GLU A 6 -5.35 -9.53 17.41
C GLU A 6 -3.83 -9.22 17.34
N ASP A 7 -3.06 -10.11 16.72
CA ASP A 7 -1.62 -9.94 16.48
C ASP A 7 -1.29 -8.65 15.69
N GLY A 8 -2.20 -8.25 14.78
CA GLY A 8 -2.05 -7.03 13.99
C GLY A 8 -2.31 -5.74 14.76
N LYS A 9 -2.81 -5.81 16.01
CA LYS A 9 -2.95 -4.63 16.88
C LYS A 9 -1.62 -4.13 17.44
N GLY A 10 -0.58 -4.97 17.43
CA GLY A 10 0.78 -4.56 17.82
C GLY A 10 1.50 -3.70 16.77
N LEU A 11 0.97 -3.62 15.55
CA LEU A 11 1.56 -2.81 14.48
C LEU A 11 1.17 -1.33 14.64
N PRO A 12 2.08 -0.41 14.27
CA PRO A 12 1.76 1.01 14.28
C PRO A 12 0.56 1.27 13.34
N PRO A 13 -0.50 1.95 13.82
CA PRO A 13 -1.64 2.25 12.98
C PRO A 13 -1.23 3.18 11.84
N PRO A 14 -1.86 3.07 10.66
CA PRO A 14 -1.60 4.01 9.59
C PRO A 14 -2.00 5.42 10.03
N GLY A 15 -1.27 6.42 9.54
CA GLY A 15 -1.63 7.82 9.73
C GLY A 15 -3.05 8.11 9.20
N ILE A 16 -3.72 9.09 9.81
CA ILE A 16 -5.06 9.52 9.39
C ILE A 16 -5.03 9.89 7.90
N VAL A 17 -4.01 10.66 7.50
CA VAL A 17 -3.70 10.96 6.10
C VAL A 17 -2.69 9.94 5.60
N ASN A 18 -3.17 8.96 4.84
CA ASN A 18 -2.31 7.99 4.16
C ASN A 18 -2.57 8.00 2.65
N ARG A 19 -1.59 7.54 1.86
CA ARG A 19 -1.64 7.57 0.39
C ARG A 19 -2.90 6.88 -0.16
N ASN A 20 -3.24 5.70 0.36
CA ASN A 20 -4.34 4.90 -0.16
C ASN A 20 -5.71 5.51 0.18
N SER A 21 -5.86 6.12 1.36
CA SER A 21 -7.10 6.79 1.79
C SER A 21 -7.34 8.06 0.99
N VAL A 22 -6.29 8.85 0.74
CA VAL A 22 -6.37 10.02 -0.15
C VAL A 22 -6.74 9.58 -1.57
N TRP A 23 -6.11 8.53 -2.08
CA TRP A 23 -6.38 8.02 -3.42
C TRP A 23 -7.81 7.48 -3.57
N LEU A 24 -8.27 6.65 -2.63
CA LEU A 24 -9.63 6.08 -2.65
C LEU A 24 -10.70 7.13 -2.38
N SER A 25 -10.43 8.14 -1.55
CA SER A 25 -11.27 9.31 -1.41
C SER A 25 -11.39 10.08 -2.73
N GLY A 26 -10.28 10.26 -3.46
CA GLY A 26 -10.28 10.86 -4.79
C GLY A 26 -11.10 10.07 -5.80
N ILE A 27 -10.97 8.74 -5.81
CA ILE A 27 -11.78 7.85 -6.66
C ILE A 27 -13.27 7.93 -6.29
N GLY A 28 -13.60 7.92 -4.99
CA GLY A 28 -14.98 8.07 -4.52
C GLY A 28 -15.60 9.39 -4.95
N TRP A 29 -14.86 10.49 -4.79
CA TRP A 29 -15.28 11.81 -5.25
C TRP A 29 -15.48 11.84 -6.78
N PHE A 30 -14.54 11.29 -7.55
CA PHE A 30 -14.63 11.23 -9.00
C PHE A 30 -15.82 10.39 -9.48
N SER A 31 -16.10 9.27 -8.81
CA SER A 31 -17.29 8.44 -9.07
C SER A 31 -18.59 9.21 -8.87
N ALA A 32 -18.68 10.03 -7.83
CA ALA A 32 -19.84 10.90 -7.60
C ALA A 32 -20.00 11.97 -8.69
N MET A 33 -18.89 12.56 -9.15
CA MET A 33 -18.90 13.50 -10.28
C MET A 33 -19.32 12.83 -11.59
N LEU A 34 -18.82 11.63 -11.88
CA LEU A 34 -19.23 10.85 -13.04
C LEU A 34 -20.71 10.51 -12.99
N ASN A 35 -21.22 10.12 -11.82
CA ASN A 35 -22.66 9.87 -11.65
C ASN A 35 -23.50 11.12 -11.94
N ASN A 36 -23.03 12.31 -11.56
CA ASN A 36 -23.70 13.56 -11.91
C ASN A 36 -23.64 13.83 -13.42
N ALA A 37 -22.48 13.60 -14.05
CA ALA A 37 -22.27 13.80 -15.49
C ALA A 37 -23.18 12.90 -16.33
N PHE A 38 -23.30 11.61 -15.99
CA PHE A 38 -24.20 10.67 -16.68
C PHE A 38 -25.67 11.06 -16.57
N ASN A 39 -26.06 11.72 -15.48
CA ASN A 39 -27.43 12.20 -15.27
C ASN A 39 -27.68 13.60 -15.86
N HIS A 40 -26.79 14.10 -16.74
CA HIS A 40 -26.85 15.44 -17.32
C HIS A 40 -26.98 16.56 -16.28
N ARG A 41 -26.43 16.36 -15.07
CA ARG A 41 -26.37 17.37 -14.00
C ARG A 41 -25.00 18.05 -14.00
N PRO A 42 -24.88 19.31 -13.56
CA PRO A 42 -23.59 19.99 -13.47
C PRO A 42 -22.67 19.20 -12.51
N PRO A 43 -21.54 18.63 -12.98
CA PRO A 43 -20.78 17.62 -12.24
C PRO A 43 -20.26 18.10 -10.88
N LEU A 44 -19.80 19.36 -10.82
CA LEU A 44 -19.20 19.97 -9.63
C LEU A 44 -20.23 20.58 -8.68
N LYS A 45 -21.34 21.12 -9.20
CA LYS A 45 -22.32 21.90 -8.41
C LYS A 45 -23.45 21.03 -7.86
N SER A 46 -23.84 19.99 -8.58
CA SER A 46 -24.93 19.10 -8.17
C SER A 46 -24.44 18.08 -7.14
N GLY A 47 -25.20 17.90 -6.05
CA GLY A 47 -24.98 16.77 -5.14
C GLY A 47 -23.67 16.82 -4.35
N VAL A 48 -23.27 18.00 -3.86
CA VAL A 48 -22.06 18.17 -3.01
C VAL A 48 -22.08 17.26 -1.78
N HIS A 49 -23.26 17.04 -1.18
CA HIS A 49 -23.42 16.07 -0.08
C HIS A 49 -23.08 14.63 -0.50
N ARG A 50 -23.43 14.22 -1.73
CA ARG A 50 -23.07 12.90 -2.28
C ARG A 50 -21.58 12.84 -2.57
N GLN A 51 -21.01 13.88 -3.19
CA GLN A 51 -19.57 13.97 -3.42
C GLN A 51 -18.76 13.80 -2.12
N PHE A 52 -19.17 14.50 -1.06
CA PHE A 52 -18.55 14.36 0.26
C PHE A 52 -18.77 12.97 0.86
N LEU A 53 -19.97 12.41 0.76
CA LEU A 53 -20.28 11.06 1.24
C LEU A 53 -19.41 9.98 0.57
N PHE A 54 -19.29 10.02 -0.76
CA PHE A 54 -18.46 9.04 -1.48
C PHE A 54 -16.96 9.21 -1.17
N ALA A 55 -16.50 10.44 -0.99
CA ALA A 55 -15.13 10.72 -0.58
C ALA A 55 -14.84 10.16 0.82
N THR A 56 -15.72 10.38 1.81
CA THR A 56 -15.53 9.89 3.18
C THR A 56 -15.62 8.36 3.27
N ILE A 57 -16.49 7.73 2.50
CA ILE A 57 -16.54 6.26 2.38
C ILE A 57 -15.23 5.72 1.80
N GLY A 58 -14.73 6.34 0.72
CA GLY A 58 -13.45 5.98 0.12
C GLY A 58 -12.28 6.12 1.10
N TRP A 59 -12.28 7.20 1.90
CA TRP A 59 -11.29 7.41 2.96
C TRP A 59 -11.33 6.33 4.04
N TYR A 60 -12.53 6.00 4.54
CA TYR A 60 -12.72 4.98 5.56
C TYR A 60 -12.25 3.60 5.08
N ILE A 61 -12.66 3.21 3.86
CA ILE A 61 -12.24 1.94 3.26
C ILE A 61 -10.72 1.93 3.07
N GLY A 62 -10.13 3.02 2.58
CA GLY A 62 -8.68 3.12 2.40
C GLY A 62 -7.91 2.97 3.70
N TYR A 63 -8.41 3.52 4.81
CA TYR A 63 -7.78 3.38 6.12
C TYR A 63 -7.72 1.91 6.57
N HIS A 64 -8.83 1.19 6.45
CA HIS A 64 -8.90 -0.22 6.82
C HIS A 64 -8.10 -1.12 5.88
N LEU A 65 -8.07 -0.82 4.59
CA LEU A 65 -7.23 -1.53 3.61
C LEU A 65 -5.74 -1.35 3.92
N THR A 66 -5.27 -0.13 4.17
CA THR A 66 -3.87 0.10 4.56
C THR A 66 -3.52 -0.63 5.86
N LYS A 67 -4.44 -0.68 6.82
CA LYS A 67 -4.22 -1.45 8.05
C LYS A 67 -4.04 -2.95 7.78
N TYR A 68 -4.84 -3.51 6.88
CA TYR A 68 -4.74 -4.91 6.46
C TYR A 68 -3.48 -5.19 5.64
N GLU A 69 -3.11 -4.27 4.75
CA GLU A 69 -1.89 -4.31 3.94
C GLU A 69 -0.65 -4.36 4.83
N ASN A 70 -0.54 -3.43 5.78
CA ASN A 70 0.57 -3.39 6.74
C ASN A 70 0.69 -4.70 7.54
N TYR A 71 -0.44 -5.27 7.97
CA TYR A 71 -0.45 -6.55 8.66
C TYR A 71 0.06 -7.69 7.79
N THR A 72 -0.39 -7.77 6.54
CA THR A 72 0.00 -8.82 5.60
C THR A 72 1.49 -8.79 5.32
N TYR A 73 2.05 -7.60 5.05
CA TYR A 73 3.49 -7.46 4.79
C TYR A 73 4.33 -7.69 6.05
N ALA A 74 3.89 -7.23 7.22
CA ALA A 74 4.59 -7.49 8.48
C ALA A 74 4.63 -9.00 8.79
N ARG A 75 3.53 -9.72 8.56
CA ARG A 75 3.50 -11.18 8.71
C ARG A 75 4.44 -11.87 7.73
N LEU A 76 4.42 -11.46 6.46
CA LEU A 76 5.30 -12.02 5.44
C LEU A 76 6.78 -11.85 5.80
N ASP A 77 7.17 -10.66 6.26
CA ASP A 77 8.55 -10.39 6.67
C ASP A 77 8.94 -11.18 7.93
N ARG A 78 8.04 -11.29 8.91
CA ARG A 78 8.24 -12.12 10.10
C ARG A 78 8.52 -13.58 9.72
N ASP A 79 7.62 -14.17 8.92
CA ASP A 79 7.68 -15.59 8.55
C ASP A 79 8.94 -15.86 7.69
N MET A 80 9.32 -14.93 6.79
CA MET A 80 10.55 -15.01 6.01
C MET A 80 11.81 -14.96 6.91
N ASN A 81 11.87 -14.00 7.83
CA ASN A 81 13.01 -13.83 8.73
C ASN A 81 13.17 -15.02 9.69
N GLU A 82 12.06 -15.59 10.16
CA GLU A 82 12.07 -16.81 10.97
C GLU A 82 12.60 -18.01 10.18
N TYR A 83 12.15 -18.17 8.94
CA TYR A 83 12.61 -19.25 8.07
C TYR A 83 14.12 -19.18 7.78
N VAL A 84 14.65 -17.99 7.52
CA VAL A 84 16.09 -17.77 7.32
C VAL A 84 16.89 -18.10 8.57
N LYS A 85 16.39 -17.73 9.77
CA LYS A 85 17.05 -18.05 11.05
C LYS A 85 17.09 -19.54 11.33
N LEU A 86 16.04 -20.28 10.95
CA LEU A 86 15.95 -21.73 11.16
C LEU A 86 16.83 -22.54 10.21
N HIS A 87 17.14 -22.01 9.02
CA HIS A 87 17.88 -22.71 7.97
C HIS A 87 19.13 -21.92 7.50
N PRO A 88 20.10 -21.64 8.39
CA PRO A 88 21.30 -20.89 8.01
C PRO A 88 22.11 -21.58 6.90
N GLU A 89 22.03 -22.91 6.79
CA GLU A 89 22.69 -23.71 5.75
C GLU A 89 22.17 -23.42 4.33
N ARG A 90 20.93 -22.92 4.21
CA ARG A 90 20.35 -22.54 2.91
C ARG A 90 20.69 -21.11 2.51
N PHE A 91 21.13 -20.30 3.46
CA PHE A 91 21.37 -18.87 3.30
C PHE A 91 22.79 -18.49 3.72
N GLU A 92 23.77 -19.05 3.01
CA GLU A 92 25.17 -18.73 3.25
C GLU A 92 25.47 -17.23 3.01
N THR A 93 26.07 -16.58 4.00
CA THR A 93 26.54 -15.20 3.86
C THR A 93 27.81 -15.17 3.01
N LYS A 94 27.66 -15.00 1.70
CA LYS A 94 28.78 -14.81 0.78
C LYS A 94 29.50 -13.50 1.09
N GLU A 95 30.83 -13.54 1.16
CA GLU A 95 31.64 -12.33 1.28
C GLU A 95 31.40 -11.42 0.07
N LYS A 96 31.08 -10.15 0.36
CA LYS A 96 30.83 -9.14 -0.67
C LYS A 96 32.18 -8.62 -1.17
N LYS A 97 32.63 -9.14 -2.31
CA LYS A 97 33.85 -8.66 -2.98
C LYS A 97 33.70 -7.21 -3.43
N THR A 98 34.77 -6.43 -3.32
CA THR A 98 34.77 -5.04 -3.78
C THR A 98 34.95 -4.96 -5.30
N PHE A 99 34.50 -3.85 -5.91
CA PHE A 99 34.73 -3.62 -7.35
C PHE A 99 36.22 -3.51 -7.74
N ALA A 100 37.13 -3.41 -6.76
CA ALA A 100 38.56 -3.52 -7.02
C ALA A 100 38.98 -4.96 -7.39
N GLU A 101 38.24 -5.97 -6.94
CA GLU A 101 38.49 -7.39 -7.21
C GLU A 101 37.69 -7.93 -8.40
N ILE A 102 36.58 -7.26 -8.76
CA ILE A 102 35.68 -7.67 -9.83
C ILE A 102 35.98 -6.85 -11.08
N VAL A 103 36.56 -7.49 -12.10
CA VAL A 103 36.76 -6.87 -13.42
C VAL A 103 35.60 -7.26 -14.33
N GLU A 104 34.68 -6.32 -14.55
CA GLU A 104 33.62 -6.48 -15.53
C GLU A 104 34.10 -6.05 -16.93
N PRO A 105 33.71 -6.76 -17.99
CA PRO A 105 34.09 -6.37 -19.34
C PRO A 105 33.36 -5.08 -19.74
N PHE A 106 34.11 -4.02 -20.05
CA PHE A 106 33.54 -2.77 -20.54
C PHE A 106 33.12 -2.90 -22.01
N HIS A 107 31.86 -2.61 -22.34
CA HIS A 107 31.33 -2.63 -23.70
C HIS A 107 31.00 -1.19 -24.14
N PRO A 108 31.89 -0.51 -24.88
CA PRO A 108 31.64 0.87 -25.31
C PRO A 108 30.50 0.92 -26.33
N ILE A 109 29.61 1.90 -26.17
CA ILE A 109 28.59 2.25 -27.17
C ILE A 109 29.29 3.02 -28.28
N ARG A 110 29.27 2.47 -29.50
CA ARG A 110 29.86 3.05 -30.71
C ARG A 110 28.77 3.46 -31.68
#